data_AF-A0A965ECE7-F1
#
_entry.id   AF-A0A965ECE7-F1
#
_cell.length_a   1.000
_cell.length_b   1.000
_cell.length_c   1.000
_cell.angle_alpha   90.00
_cell.angle_beta   90.00
_cell.angle_gamma   90.00
#
_symmetry.space_group_name_H-M   'P 1'
#
loop_
_entity.id
_entity.type
_entity.pdbx_description
1 polymer ?
#
loop_
_entity_poly.entity_id
_entity_poly.type
_entity_poly.pdbx_seq_one_letter_code
_entity_poly.pdbx_strand_id
1 'polypeptide(L)'
;MSRIAKYPVALPSGTEAIISSDAITVKGPLGSLTQALKGEVDVKLDSGTITFAAKDSSRHAKAMSGTVRALVANMVHGVSKGFERKLSLVGVGYR
;
A
#
# COMPACT_ATOMS: atom_id res chain seq x y z
N MET A 1 -0.90 -4.81 -18.52
CA MET A 1 -0.48 -4.14 -17.28
C MET A 1 -1.72 -3.89 -16.44
N SER A 2 -1.66 -4.07 -15.12
CA SER A 2 -2.76 -3.66 -14.24
C SER A 2 -2.96 -2.15 -14.34
N ARG A 3 -4.21 -1.70 -14.51
CA ARG A 3 -4.53 -0.27 -14.66
C ARG A 3 -4.17 0.51 -13.40
N ILE A 4 -4.29 -0.15 -12.24
CA ILE A 4 -4.05 0.42 -10.91
C ILE A 4 -2.54 0.60 -10.65
N ALA A 5 -1.70 -0.31 -11.14
CA ALA A 5 -0.23 -0.22 -10.99
C ALA A 5 0.38 0.98 -11.73
N LYS A 6 -0.31 1.53 -12.75
CA LYS A 6 0.14 2.74 -13.47
C LYS A 6 0.05 4.02 -12.65
N TYR A 7 -0.77 4.04 -11.59
CA TYR A 7 -0.96 5.24 -10.79
C TYR A 7 0.06 5.25 -9.66
N PRO A 8 1.01 6.21 -9.65
CA PRO A 8 1.97 6.34 -8.56
C PRO A 8 1.24 6.62 -7.24
N VAL A 9 1.89 6.27 -6.14
CA VAL A 9 1.43 6.57 -4.79
C VAL A 9 2.29 7.71 -4.26
N ALA A 10 1.70 8.89 -4.09
CA ALA A 10 2.39 10.03 -3.47
C ALA A 10 2.47 9.84 -1.95
N LEU A 11 3.64 10.16 -1.39
CA LEU A 11 3.87 10.18 0.05
C LEU A 11 3.51 11.58 0.60
N PRO A 12 2.49 11.70 1.46
CA PRO A 12 2.18 12.96 2.12
C PRO A 12 3.32 13.38 3.07
N SER A 13 3.41 14.69 3.33
CA SER A 13 4.41 15.28 4.23
C SER A 13 4.36 14.62 5.62
N GLY A 14 5.52 14.19 6.12
CA GLY A 14 5.64 13.49 7.40
C GLY A 14 5.40 11.98 7.33
N THR A 15 5.30 11.40 6.13
CA THR A 15 5.38 9.95 5.92
C THR A 15 6.65 9.57 5.18
N GLU A 16 7.32 8.54 5.68
CA GLU A 16 8.55 7.99 5.10
C GLU A 16 8.30 6.55 4.66
N ALA A 17 8.81 6.19 3.48
CA ALA A 17 8.77 4.81 3.01
C ALA A 17 10.19 4.29 2.83
N ILE A 18 10.45 3.13 3.42
CA ILE A 18 11.69 2.38 3.33
C ILE A 18 11.38 1.16 2.47
N ILE A 19 12.03 1.06 1.31
CA ILE A 19 11.91 -0.08 0.40
C ILE A 19 13.15 -0.95 0.59
N SER A 20 12.96 -2.14 1.11
CA SER A 20 13.96 -3.21 1.17
C SER A 20 13.68 -4.25 0.08
N SER A 21 14.63 -5.15 -0.18
CA SER A 21 14.50 -6.25 -1.16
C SER A 21 13.25 -7.12 -0.92
N ASP A 22 12.94 -7.37 0.35
CA ASP A 22 11.94 -8.35 0.76
C ASP A 22 10.73 -7.72 1.48
N ALA A 23 10.76 -6.42 1.76
CA ALA A 23 9.71 -5.74 2.50
C ALA A 23 9.65 -4.24 2.21
N ILE A 24 8.44 -3.67 2.28
CA ILE A 24 8.20 -2.23 2.29
C ILE A 24 7.72 -1.85 3.68
N THR A 25 8.40 -0.89 4.28
CA THR A 25 8.00 -0.30 5.57
C THR A 25 7.58 1.14 5.35
N VAL A 26 6.37 1.50 5.77
CA VAL A 26 5.85 2.86 5.72
C VAL A 26 5.72 3.37 7.15
N LYS A 27 6.36 4.50 7.44
CA LYS A 27 6.30 5.21 8.73
C LYS A 27 5.52 6.50 8.57
N GLY A 28 4.75 6.85 9.59
CA GLY A 28 4.01 8.09 9.64
C GLY A 28 3.64 8.47 11.08
N PRO A 29 2.87 9.56 11.26
CA PRO A 29 2.53 10.08 12.58
C PRO A 29 1.74 9.11 13.46
N LEU A 30 0.96 8.20 12.86
CA LEU A 30 0.14 7.22 13.59
C LEU A 30 0.84 5.87 13.81
N GLY A 31 2.10 5.72 13.39
CA GLY A 31 2.90 4.52 13.60
C GLY A 31 3.63 4.03 12.35
N SER A 32 4.01 2.76 12.36
CA SER A 32 4.72 2.10 11.25
C SER A 32 4.02 0.83 10.82
N LEU A 33 3.88 0.63 9.51
CA LEU A 33 3.37 -0.59 8.91
C LEU A 33 4.45 -1.22 8.04
N THR A 34 4.58 -2.54 8.12
CA THR A 34 5.51 -3.32 7.29
C THR A 34 4.72 -4.30 6.45
N GLN A 35 5.02 -4.37 5.16
CA GLN A 35 4.45 -5.34 4.24
C GLN A 35 5.57 -6.14 3.57
N ALA A 36 5.45 -7.47 3.61
CA ALA A 36 6.38 -8.36 2.91
C ALA A 36 6.15 -8.28 1.39
N LEU A 37 7.23 -8.24 0.64
CA LEU A 37 7.23 -8.16 -0.81
C LEU A 37 7.87 -9.43 -1.37
N LYS A 38 7.06 -10.27 -2.02
CA LYS A 38 7.61 -11.35 -2.86
C LYS A 38 8.17 -10.69 -4.11
N GLY A 39 9.45 -10.92 -4.42
CA GLY A 39 10.28 -10.23 -5.43
C GLY A 39 9.84 -10.32 -6.91
N GLU A 40 8.54 -10.42 -7.16
CA GLU A 40 7.87 -10.42 -8.46
C GLU A 40 7.45 -9.01 -8.92
N VAL A 41 7.53 -8.02 -8.03
CA VAL A 41 7.16 -6.61 -8.29
C VAL A 41 8.38 -5.73 -8.03
N ASP A 42 8.72 -4.90 -9.01
CA ASP A 42 9.75 -3.87 -8.88
C ASP A 42 9.10 -2.60 -8.32
N VAL A 43 9.68 -2.03 -7.27
CA VAL A 43 9.14 -0.87 -6.55
C VAL A 43 10.22 0.18 -6.46
N LYS A 44 9.93 1.36 -7.00
CA LYS A 44 10.88 2.49 -7.02
C LYS A 44 10.26 3.68 -6.33
N LEU A 45 11.05 4.30 -5.45
CA LEU A 45 10.72 5.57 -4.82
C LEU A 45 11.48 6.67 -5.55
N ASP A 46 10.74 7.57 -6.19
CA ASP A 46 11.27 8.73 -6.88
C ASP A 46 10.58 10.00 -6.36
N SER A 47 11.37 10.91 -5.80
CA SER A 47 10.97 12.28 -5.48
C SER A 47 9.65 12.38 -4.67
N GLY A 48 9.45 11.47 -3.71
CA GLY A 48 8.24 11.43 -2.87
C GLY A 48 7.05 10.68 -3.50
N THR A 49 7.26 9.99 -4.61
CA THR A 49 6.27 9.11 -5.24
C THR A 49 6.79 7.69 -5.36
N ILE A 50 5.93 6.71 -5.07
CA ILE A 50 6.25 5.29 -5.21
C ILE A 50 5.60 4.77 -6.49
N THR A 51 6.41 4.22 -7.37
CA THR A 51 6.00 3.56 -8.61
C THR A 51 6.15 2.05 -8.49
N PHE A 52 5.25 1.32 -9.14
CA PHE A 52 5.18 -0.14 -9.07
C PHE A 52 5.19 -0.69 -10.50
N ALA A 53 6.14 -1.57 -10.80
CA ALA A 53 6.23 -2.27 -12.07
C ALA A 53 6.22 -3.78 -11.85
N ALA A 54 5.64 -4.53 -12.78
CA ALA A 54 5.76 -5.99 -12.75
C ALA A 54 7.17 -6.38 -13.23
N LYS A 55 7.85 -7.26 -12.49
CA LYS A 55 9.20 -7.73 -12.87
C LYS A 55 9.17 -8.65 -14.09
N ASP A 56 8.05 -9.34 -14.28
CA ASP A 56 7.80 -10.22 -15.43
C ASP A 56 6.46 -9.90 -16.11
N SER A 57 6.34 -10.32 -17.37
CA SER A 57 5.16 -10.22 -18.20
C SER A 57 4.05 -11.24 -17.85
N SER A 58 4.32 -12.17 -16.91
CA SER A 58 3.34 -13.11 -16.37
C SER A 58 2.07 -12.42 -15.85
N ARG A 59 0.94 -13.12 -16.00
CA ARG A 59 -0.36 -12.67 -15.48
C ARG A 59 -0.31 -12.48 -13.96
N HIS A 60 0.47 -13.30 -13.25
CA HIS A 60 0.60 -13.23 -11.80
C HIS A 60 1.33 -11.95 -11.37
N ALA A 61 2.52 -11.69 -11.91
CA ALA A 61 3.30 -10.48 -11.63
C ALA A 61 2.51 -9.20 -11.96
N LYS A 62 1.75 -9.20 -13.07
CA LYS A 62 0.85 -8.10 -13.43
C LYS A 62 -0.28 -7.89 -12.40
N ALA A 63 -0.90 -8.95 -11.89
CA ALA A 63 -1.91 -8.84 -10.84
C ALA A 63 -1.30 -8.35 -9.51
N MET A 64 -0.17 -8.93 -9.12
CA MET A 64 0.55 -8.60 -7.89
C MET A 64 1.00 -7.13 -7.87
N SER A 65 1.47 -6.57 -8.99
CA SER A 65 1.84 -5.14 -9.05
C SER A 65 0.69 -4.21 -8.66
N GLY A 66 -0.55 -4.53 -9.04
CA GLY A 66 -1.74 -3.77 -8.65
C GLY A 66 -2.09 -3.95 -7.17
N THR A 67 -2.00 -5.18 -6.67
CA THR A 67 -2.25 -5.52 -5.27
C THR A 67 -1.26 -4.82 -4.34
N VAL A 68 0.04 -4.91 -4.65
CA VAL A 68 1.11 -4.27 -3.86
C VAL A 68 0.92 -2.75 -3.85
N ARG A 69 0.61 -2.13 -5.00
CA ARG A 69 0.30 -0.71 -5.07
C ARG A 69 -0.87 -0.33 -4.15
N ALA A 70 -1.95 -1.11 -4.16
CA ALA A 70 -3.12 -0.86 -3.30
C ALA A 70 -2.78 -1.03 -1.81
N LEU A 71 -1.99 -2.04 -1.45
CA LEU A 71 -1.54 -2.27 -0.09
C LEU A 71 -0.69 -1.09 0.41
N VAL A 72 0.29 -0.63 -0.36
CA VAL A 72 1.13 0.51 0.03
C VAL A 72 0.32 1.79 0.12
N ALA A 73 -0.62 2.04 -0.80
CA ALA A 73 -1.53 3.18 -0.71
C ALA A 73 -2.36 3.16 0.59
N ASN A 74 -2.86 1.98 0.98
CA ASN A 74 -3.60 1.81 2.22
C ASN A 74 -2.70 1.98 3.46
N MET A 75 -1.45 1.52 3.39
CA MET A 75 -0.48 1.73 4.48
C MET A 75 -0.20 3.23 4.67
N VAL A 76 0.05 3.97 3.58
CA VAL A 76 0.26 5.43 3.60
C VAL A 76 -0.96 6.14 4.18
N HIS A 77 -2.18 5.75 3.77
CA HIS A 77 -3.40 6.30 4.33
C HIS A 77 -3.56 5.96 5.82
N GLY A 78 -3.27 4.72 6.21
CA GLY A 78 -3.38 4.25 7.58
C GLY A 78 -2.42 4.94 8.55
N VAL A 79 -1.16 5.14 8.17
CA VAL A 79 -0.18 5.82 9.03
C VAL A 79 -0.37 7.34 9.10
N SER A 80 -1.12 7.94 8.15
CA SER A 80 -1.39 9.39 8.11
C SER A 80 -2.74 9.78 8.69
N LYS A 81 -3.82 9.15 8.23
CA LYS A 81 -5.21 9.48 8.60
C LYS A 81 -5.86 8.44 9.51
N GLY A 82 -5.31 7.22 9.56
CA GLY A 82 -5.95 6.11 10.24
C GLY A 82 -7.14 5.59 9.44
N PHE A 83 -7.92 4.69 10.05
CA PHE A 83 -9.11 4.12 9.43
C PHE A 83 -10.15 3.82 10.52
N GLU A 84 -11.42 4.02 10.19
CA GLU A 84 -12.55 3.63 11.04
C GLU A 84 -13.56 2.80 10.24
N ARG A 85 -14.18 1.81 10.88
CA ARG A 85 -15.36 1.10 10.37
C ARG A 85 -16.49 1.26 11.37
N LYS A 86 -17.59 1.84 10.92
CA LYS A 86 -18.81 1.97 11.72
C LYS A 86 -19.60 0.66 11.60
N LEU A 87 -19.81 0.00 12.72
CA LEU A 87 -20.63 -1.21 12.82
C LEU A 87 -21.99 -0.81 13.39
N SER A 88 -23.06 -1.29 12.76
CA SER A 88 -24.44 -1.10 13.24
C SER A 88 -24.99 -2.45 13.69
N LEU A 89 -25.49 -2.50 14.92
CA LEU A 89 -26.23 -3.65 15.43
C LEU A 89 -27.72 -3.44 15.15
N VAL A 90 -28.41 -4.47 14.65
CA VAL A 90 -29.85 -4.43 14.36
C VAL A 90 -30.52 -5.59 15.08
N GLY A 91 -31.39 -5.29 16.04
CA GLY A 91 -32.20 -6.27 16.76
C GLY A 91 -32.92 -5.68 17.96
N VAL A 92 -34.07 -6.26 18.32
CA VAL A 92 -34.86 -5.83 19.49
C VAL A 92 -34.07 -6.19 20.75
N GLY A 93 -33.66 -5.18 21.51
CA GLY A 93 -32.84 -5.36 22.72
C GLY A 93 -31.33 -5.23 22.54
N TYR A 94 -30.82 -4.99 21.32
CA TYR A 94 -29.42 -4.63 21.13
C TYR A 94 -29.21 -3.12 21.33
N ARG A 95 -28.41 -2.79 22.34
CA ARG A 95 -27.67 -1.54 22.50
C ARG A 95 -26.19 -1.85 22.38
#